data_AF-A0A2D0HAP4-F1
#
_entry.id   AF-A0A2D0HAP4-F1
#
_cell.length_a   1.000
_cell.length_b   1.000
_cell.length_c   1.000
_cell.angle_alpha   90.00
_cell.angle_beta   90.00
_cell.angle_gamma   90.00
#
_symmetry.space_group_name_H-M   'P 1'
#
loop_
_entity.id
_entity.type
_entity.pdbx_description
1 polymer ?
#
loop_
_entity_poly.entity_id
_entity_poly.type
_entity_poly.pdbx_seq_one_letter_code
_entity_poly.pdbx_strand_id
1 'polypeptide(L)'
;YSNKDLFTMYRGATADNECPLVVDTSTASCGDSRFGCWVCTIVSKDKSMEAMIQNDEEKEWMQPLLDIRNELDNRDDHDKRDFRRIWGEVQLFERHIDGETSIEPIHGPYTKYWREHWLRRLLEAQTKTRRTAPESMRDITLITLEEMSEIRRIWLEDKHEFDDSLPRIYQEVTGEEFQDPRPGADYSLLGRDEWIVLEEICEGDAMHLELMAKLLDTERQYRKKTRRVGIYETLEKCFNTSSRSPEDAIKNARLKRELSEAVSQGDVAKVKQMTLGDVAAINEVDEGKTESDEEVTWASMKFKKENSE
;
A
#
# COMPACT_ATOMS: atom_id res chain seq x y z
N TYR A 1 -30.50 23.81 -18.65
CA TYR A 1 -29.44 24.00 -19.65
C TYR A 1 -30.05 24.11 -21.03
N SER A 2 -29.60 25.08 -21.82
CA SER A 2 -29.95 25.23 -23.23
C SER A 2 -29.12 24.25 -24.09
N ASN A 3 -29.65 23.77 -25.21
CA ASN A 3 -28.87 22.97 -26.17
C ASN A 3 -27.60 23.70 -26.66
N LYS A 4 -27.62 25.04 -26.63
CA LYS A 4 -26.45 25.88 -26.95
C LYS A 4 -25.33 25.77 -25.91
N ASP A 5 -25.67 25.59 -24.63
CA ASP A 5 -24.70 25.46 -23.54
C ASP A 5 -23.99 24.11 -23.63
N LEU A 6 -24.75 23.05 -23.92
CA LEU A 6 -24.20 21.70 -24.17
C LEU A 6 -23.27 21.71 -25.40
N PHE A 7 -23.69 22.35 -26.50
CA PHE A 7 -22.85 22.47 -27.69
C PHE A 7 -21.52 23.18 -27.38
N THR A 8 -21.56 24.24 -26.58
CA THR A 8 -20.37 24.99 -26.14
C THR A 8 -19.46 24.12 -25.28
N MET A 9 -20.04 23.32 -24.38
CA MET A 9 -19.27 22.39 -23.53
C MET A 9 -18.54 21.31 -24.34
N TYR A 10 -19.22 20.63 -25.28
CA TYR A 10 -18.59 19.62 -26.13
C TYR A 10 -17.54 20.21 -27.06
N ARG A 11 -17.78 21.42 -27.58
CA ARG A 11 -16.81 22.15 -28.41
C ARG A 11 -15.53 22.48 -27.66
N GLY A 12 -15.63 22.93 -26.41
CA GLY A 12 -14.45 23.20 -25.58
C GLY A 12 -13.69 21.94 -25.15
N ALA A 13 -14.32 20.76 -25.21
CA ALA A 13 -13.72 19.49 -24.81
C ALA A 13 -12.99 18.75 -25.96
N THR A 14 -12.99 19.30 -27.18
CA THR A 14 -12.19 18.80 -28.31
C THR A 14 -10.95 19.66 -28.54
N ALA A 15 -9.84 19.02 -28.93
CA ALA A 15 -8.56 19.71 -29.14
C ALA A 15 -8.63 20.79 -30.24
N ASP A 16 -9.45 20.56 -31.27
CA ASP A 16 -9.61 21.48 -32.40
C ASP A 16 -10.61 22.61 -32.11
N ASN A 17 -11.24 22.63 -30.93
CA ASN A 17 -12.29 23.58 -30.55
C ASN A 17 -13.43 23.66 -31.61
N GLU A 18 -13.66 22.56 -32.31
CA GLU A 18 -14.68 22.40 -33.35
C GLU A 18 -15.57 21.20 -33.02
N CYS A 19 -16.88 21.41 -33.13
CA CYS A 19 -17.90 20.36 -33.06
C CYS A 19 -18.75 20.52 -34.32
N PRO A 20 -18.53 19.70 -35.37
CA PRO A 20 -19.25 19.88 -36.63
C PRO A 20 -20.75 19.74 -36.38
N LEU A 21 -21.54 20.69 -36.87
CA LEU A 21 -23.00 20.58 -36.84
C LEU A 21 -23.39 19.49 -37.85
N VAL A 22 -23.57 18.27 -37.36
CA VAL A 22 -23.86 17.10 -38.20
C VAL A 22 -25.30 17.16 -38.68
N VAL A 23 -25.50 17.52 -39.95
CA VAL A 23 -26.81 17.50 -40.64
C VAL A 23 -27.01 16.20 -41.44
N ASP A 24 -25.93 15.40 -41.62
CA ASP A 24 -25.91 14.18 -42.44
C ASP A 24 -25.24 13.02 -41.69
N THR A 25 -25.69 11.78 -41.91
CA THR A 25 -25.21 10.57 -41.20
C THR A 25 -23.78 10.15 -41.58
N SER A 26 -23.16 10.82 -42.55
CA SER A 26 -21.83 10.55 -43.08
C SER A 26 -20.68 11.25 -42.32
N THR A 27 -20.99 12.24 -41.48
CA THR A 27 -19.97 13.02 -40.73
C THR A 27 -19.77 12.41 -39.34
N ALA A 28 -18.51 12.17 -38.95
CA ALA A 28 -18.17 11.68 -37.61
C ALA A 28 -18.66 12.67 -36.54
N SER A 29 -19.33 12.17 -35.51
CA SER A 29 -19.85 13.02 -34.43
C SER A 29 -18.71 13.53 -33.54
N CYS A 30 -18.78 14.79 -33.11
CA CYS A 30 -17.93 15.35 -32.04
C CYS A 30 -18.21 14.74 -30.65
N GLY A 31 -19.08 13.73 -30.56
CA GLY A 31 -19.49 13.06 -29.32
C GLY A 31 -18.49 12.02 -28.80
N ASP A 32 -17.30 11.90 -29.39
CA ASP A 32 -16.25 11.00 -28.88
C ASP A 32 -15.49 11.60 -27.68
N SER A 33 -15.69 12.89 -27.39
CA SER A 33 -15.18 13.51 -26.16
C SER A 33 -15.96 13.02 -24.95
N ARG A 34 -15.33 12.13 -24.16
CA ARG A 34 -15.88 11.59 -22.91
C ARG A 34 -15.31 12.37 -21.74
N PHE A 35 -16.16 13.02 -20.96
CA PHE A 35 -15.77 13.64 -19.71
C PHE A 35 -15.31 12.56 -18.73
N GLY A 36 -14.01 12.54 -18.43
CA GLY A 36 -13.41 11.56 -17.54
C GLY A 36 -13.68 11.85 -16.08
N CYS A 37 -13.58 10.80 -15.27
CA CYS A 37 -13.49 10.96 -13.83
C CYS A 37 -12.04 11.37 -13.48
N TRP A 38 -11.88 12.39 -12.65
CA TRP A 38 -10.56 12.93 -12.29
C TRP A 38 -9.67 11.95 -11.50
N VAL A 39 -10.18 10.80 -11.06
CA VAL A 39 -9.37 9.73 -10.45
C VAL A 39 -9.16 8.51 -11.36
N CYS A 40 -9.72 8.50 -12.58
CA CYS A 40 -9.70 7.33 -13.44
C CYS A 40 -8.37 7.20 -14.21
N THR A 41 -7.61 6.15 -13.87
CA THR A 41 -6.34 5.76 -14.51
C THR A 41 -6.50 4.61 -15.53
N ILE A 42 -7.75 4.23 -15.87
CA ILE A 42 -7.99 3.20 -16.90
C ILE A 42 -7.52 3.69 -18.28
N VAL A 43 -7.72 4.97 -18.56
CA VAL A 43 -7.21 5.65 -19.75
C VAL A 43 -5.86 6.26 -19.40
N SER A 44 -4.92 6.39 -20.34
CA SER A 44 -3.60 6.99 -20.06
C SER A 44 -3.63 8.52 -19.92
N LYS A 45 -4.55 9.20 -20.61
CA LYS A 45 -4.72 10.66 -20.53
C LYS A 45 -6.18 11.07 -20.59
N ASP A 46 -6.57 12.04 -19.78
CA ASP A 46 -7.86 12.71 -19.90
C ASP A 46 -7.75 13.87 -20.91
N LYS A 47 -7.81 13.51 -22.20
CA LYS A 47 -7.72 14.48 -23.30
C LYS A 47 -8.83 15.52 -23.26
N SER A 48 -10.01 15.15 -22.76
CA SER A 48 -11.16 16.05 -22.68
C SER A 48 -10.95 17.11 -21.60
N MET A 49 -10.45 16.73 -20.42
CA MET A 49 -10.09 17.69 -19.37
C MET A 49 -8.92 18.59 -19.77
N GLU A 50 -7.88 18.01 -20.39
CA GLU A 50 -6.76 18.78 -20.97
C GLU A 50 -7.25 19.82 -21.99
N ALA A 51 -8.09 19.42 -22.94
CA ALA A 51 -8.64 20.32 -23.96
C ALA A 51 -9.54 21.40 -23.33
N MET A 52 -10.38 21.04 -22.36
CA MET A 52 -11.22 22.01 -21.66
C MET A 52 -10.43 23.09 -20.95
N ILE A 53 -9.31 22.74 -20.30
CA ILE A 53 -8.45 23.71 -19.62
C ILE A 53 -7.72 24.59 -20.65
N GLN A 54 -7.25 24.02 -21.76
CA GLN A 54 -6.53 24.77 -22.79
C GLN A 54 -7.42 25.73 -23.58
N ASN A 55 -8.66 25.34 -23.85
CA ASN A 55 -9.57 26.11 -24.70
C ASN A 55 -10.34 27.21 -23.95
N ASP A 56 -10.36 27.17 -22.62
CA ASP A 56 -11.22 28.01 -21.78
C ASP A 56 -10.51 28.38 -20.48
N GLU A 57 -10.09 29.64 -20.37
CA GLU A 57 -9.41 30.18 -19.18
C GLU A 57 -10.29 30.04 -17.91
N GLU A 58 -11.62 30.06 -18.05
CA GLU A 58 -12.54 29.86 -16.91
C GLU A 58 -12.51 28.43 -16.37
N LYS A 59 -11.83 27.49 -17.05
CA LYS A 59 -11.70 26.09 -16.66
C LYS A 59 -10.33 25.74 -16.08
N GLU A 60 -9.40 26.69 -15.99
CA GLU A 60 -8.08 26.51 -15.37
C GLU A 60 -8.15 26.01 -13.92
N TRP A 61 -9.25 26.27 -13.21
CA TRP A 61 -9.45 25.76 -11.85
C TRP A 61 -9.47 24.23 -11.77
N MET A 62 -9.68 23.51 -12.88
CA MET A 62 -9.61 22.04 -12.93
C MET A 62 -8.17 21.51 -13.01
N GLN A 63 -7.17 22.36 -13.28
CA GLN A 63 -5.77 21.95 -13.39
C GLN A 63 -5.26 21.10 -12.21
N PRO A 64 -5.55 21.44 -10.93
CA PRO A 64 -5.09 20.63 -9.81
C PRO A 64 -5.64 19.19 -9.82
N LEU A 65 -6.85 18.98 -10.36
CA LEU A 65 -7.46 17.66 -10.50
C LEU A 65 -6.75 16.84 -11.58
N LEU A 66 -6.46 17.48 -12.71
CA LEU A 66 -5.70 16.86 -13.80
C LEU A 66 -4.27 16.48 -13.37
N ASP A 67 -3.62 17.34 -12.58
CA ASP A 67 -2.26 17.10 -12.09
C ASP A 67 -2.19 15.84 -11.21
N ILE A 68 -3.10 15.70 -10.24
CA ILE A 68 -3.19 14.50 -9.40
C ILE A 68 -3.46 13.26 -10.25
N ARG A 69 -4.41 13.36 -11.17
CA ARG A 69 -4.78 12.26 -12.07
C ARG A 69 -3.58 11.74 -12.85
N ASN A 70 -2.78 12.64 -13.39
CA ASN A 70 -1.59 12.30 -14.18
C ASN A 70 -0.48 11.73 -13.30
N GLU A 71 -0.36 12.21 -12.07
CA GLU A 71 0.58 11.67 -11.08
C GLU A 71 0.24 10.22 -10.69
N LEU A 72 -1.06 9.90 -10.62
CA LEU A 72 -1.59 8.56 -10.30
C LEU A 72 -1.44 7.55 -11.46
N ASP A 73 -1.35 7.99 -12.71
CA ASP A 73 -1.23 7.13 -13.90
C ASP A 73 0.19 6.59 -14.15
N ASN A 74 1.12 6.76 -13.20
CA ASN A 74 2.47 6.22 -13.35
C ASN A 74 2.45 4.68 -13.33
N ARG A 75 2.83 4.07 -14.45
CA ARG A 75 2.82 2.60 -14.63
C ARG A 75 3.95 1.88 -13.90
N ASP A 76 5.05 2.57 -13.64
CA ASP A 76 6.17 2.03 -12.87
C ASP A 76 6.26 2.77 -11.54
N ASP A 77 5.52 2.27 -10.56
CA ASP A 77 5.42 2.83 -9.21
C ASP A 77 5.88 1.83 -8.13
N HIS A 78 6.70 0.85 -8.52
CA HIS A 78 7.21 -0.19 -7.62
C HIS A 78 8.00 0.42 -6.44
N ASP A 79 8.77 1.49 -6.69
CA ASP A 79 9.52 2.26 -5.69
C ASP A 79 8.62 2.91 -4.61
N LYS A 80 7.34 3.09 -4.94
CA LYS A 80 6.34 3.71 -4.07
C LYS A 80 5.58 2.71 -3.20
N ARG A 81 5.74 1.42 -3.48
CA ARG A 81 4.92 0.35 -2.93
C ARG A 81 5.70 -0.56 -2.00
N ASP A 82 4.98 -1.16 -1.07
CA ASP A 82 5.53 -2.23 -0.23
C ASP A 82 5.86 -3.45 -1.10
N PHE A 83 7.00 -4.10 -0.85
CA PHE A 83 7.39 -5.33 -1.54
C PHE A 83 6.48 -6.52 -1.16
N ARG A 84 5.71 -6.39 -0.08
CA ARG A 84 4.71 -7.34 0.39
C ARG A 84 3.31 -6.97 -0.11
N ARG A 85 2.44 -7.98 -0.22
CA ARG A 85 1.00 -7.81 -0.47
C ARG A 85 0.32 -7.14 0.72
N ILE A 86 -0.96 -6.78 0.57
CA ILE A 86 -1.73 -6.04 1.59
C ILE A 86 -1.74 -6.70 2.99
N TRP A 87 -1.59 -8.03 3.05
CA TRP A 87 -1.54 -8.82 4.29
C TRP A 87 -0.11 -9.14 4.77
N GLY A 88 0.92 -8.58 4.15
CA GLY A 88 2.33 -8.76 4.53
C GLY A 88 3.01 -9.98 3.91
N GLU A 89 2.32 -10.75 3.07
CA GLU A 89 2.91 -11.88 2.35
C GLU A 89 3.73 -11.43 1.15
N VAL A 90 4.90 -12.03 0.94
CA VAL A 90 5.70 -11.83 -0.28
C VAL A 90 5.28 -12.85 -1.32
N GLN A 91 4.56 -12.38 -2.35
CA GLN A 91 4.15 -13.21 -3.48
C GLN A 91 5.03 -12.91 -4.69
N LEU A 92 5.51 -13.95 -5.36
CA LEU A 92 6.33 -13.82 -6.56
C LEU A 92 5.50 -14.04 -7.82
N PHE A 93 5.87 -13.36 -8.91
CA PHE A 93 5.28 -13.51 -10.23
C PHE A 93 6.37 -13.66 -11.29
N GLU A 94 6.10 -14.49 -12.29
CA GLU A 94 6.96 -14.62 -13.46
C GLU A 94 6.60 -13.54 -14.48
N ARG A 95 7.54 -12.65 -14.74
CA ARG A 95 7.38 -11.61 -15.74
C ARG A 95 8.21 -12.00 -16.96
N HIS A 96 7.56 -12.01 -18.12
CA HIS A 96 8.22 -12.21 -19.40
C HIS A 96 8.32 -10.86 -20.11
N ILE A 97 9.50 -10.25 -20.09
CA ILE A 97 9.80 -9.02 -20.84
C ILE A 97 10.92 -9.35 -21.82
N ASP A 98 10.74 -8.99 -23.09
CA ASP A 98 11.77 -9.08 -24.13
C ASP A 98 12.45 -10.45 -24.30
N GLY A 99 11.74 -11.54 -23.96
CA GLY A 99 12.25 -12.91 -24.07
C GLY A 99 13.02 -13.42 -22.86
N GLU A 100 13.20 -12.59 -21.82
CA GLU A 100 13.76 -12.98 -20.53
C GLU A 100 12.63 -13.22 -19.51
N THR A 101 12.78 -14.29 -18.72
CA THR A 101 11.86 -14.60 -17.61
C THR A 101 12.49 -14.12 -16.31
N SER A 102 11.93 -13.07 -15.71
CA SER A 102 12.31 -12.60 -14.37
C SER A 102 11.29 -13.05 -13.32
N ILE A 103 11.77 -13.39 -12.12
CA ILE A 103 10.92 -13.70 -10.97
C ILE A 103 11.01 -12.53 -9.99
N GLU A 104 9.95 -11.74 -9.97
CA GLU A 104 9.85 -10.48 -9.21
C GLU A 104 8.74 -10.55 -8.16
N PRO A 105 8.89 -9.85 -7.02
CA PRO A 105 7.82 -9.73 -6.05
C PRO A 105 6.68 -8.86 -6.57
N ILE A 106 5.45 -9.29 -6.32
CA ILE A 106 4.25 -8.50 -6.57
C ILE A 106 4.11 -7.48 -5.44
N HIS A 107 4.37 -6.22 -5.75
CA HIS A 107 4.28 -5.13 -4.80
C HIS A 107 2.81 -4.91 -4.37
N GLY A 108 2.63 -4.48 -3.13
CA GLY A 108 1.32 -4.26 -2.51
C GLY A 108 0.95 -2.78 -2.40
N PRO A 109 0.42 -2.35 -1.26
CA PRO A 109 -0.07 -0.98 -1.08
C PRO A 109 1.09 0.03 -1.07
N TYR A 110 0.76 1.31 -1.25
CA TYR A 110 1.71 2.40 -1.06
C TYR A 110 2.36 2.37 0.33
N THR A 111 3.64 2.74 0.42
CA THR A 111 4.34 2.91 1.70
C THR A 111 3.74 4.07 2.51
N LYS A 112 4.07 4.17 3.81
CA LYS A 112 3.60 5.23 4.70
C LYS A 112 3.77 6.62 4.08
N TYR A 113 5.00 6.92 3.65
CA TYR A 113 5.36 8.18 2.99
C TYR A 113 4.44 8.49 1.81
N TRP A 114 4.21 7.53 0.91
CA TRP A 114 3.38 7.77 -0.28
C TRP A 114 1.90 7.91 0.04
N ARG A 115 1.38 7.26 1.08
CA ARG A 115 -0.01 7.48 1.53
C ARG A 115 -0.19 8.89 2.08
N GLU A 116 0.77 9.38 2.86
CA GLU A 116 0.78 10.76 3.36
C GLU A 116 0.89 11.77 2.22
N HIS A 117 1.76 11.49 1.25
CA HIS A 117 1.89 12.29 0.04
C HIS A 117 0.57 12.40 -0.72
N TRP A 118 -0.12 11.28 -0.98
CA TRP A 118 -1.40 11.29 -1.69
C TRP A 118 -2.49 12.07 -0.95
N LEU A 119 -2.59 11.91 0.37
CA LEU A 119 -3.53 12.70 1.17
C LEU A 119 -3.21 14.20 1.08
N ARG A 120 -1.93 14.58 1.19
CA ARG A 120 -1.48 15.97 1.06
C ARG A 120 -1.84 16.54 -0.31
N ARG A 121 -1.50 15.83 -1.39
CA ARG A 121 -1.81 16.24 -2.77
C ARG A 121 -3.32 16.43 -2.96
N LEU A 122 -4.13 15.51 -2.46
CA LEU A 122 -5.59 15.58 -2.52
C LEU A 122 -6.14 16.84 -1.82
N LEU A 123 -5.67 17.12 -0.61
CA LEU A 123 -6.07 18.31 0.15
C LEU A 123 -5.57 19.61 -0.50
N GLU A 124 -4.37 19.60 -1.08
CA GLU A 124 -3.82 20.73 -1.83
C GLU A 124 -4.68 21.04 -3.05
N ALA A 125 -5.06 20.01 -3.83
CA ALA A 125 -5.96 20.18 -4.96
C ALA A 125 -7.33 20.68 -4.50
N GLN A 126 -7.93 20.09 -3.46
CA GLN A 126 -9.20 20.58 -2.93
C GLN A 126 -9.10 22.07 -2.55
N THR A 127 -8.07 22.44 -1.79
CA THR A 127 -7.87 23.82 -1.31
C THR A 127 -7.64 24.79 -2.47
N LYS A 128 -6.84 24.40 -3.47
CA LYS A 128 -6.57 25.23 -4.66
C LYS A 128 -7.83 25.39 -5.50
N THR A 129 -8.54 24.30 -5.78
CA THR A 129 -9.80 24.28 -6.53
C THR A 129 -10.86 25.15 -5.86
N ARG A 130 -11.03 25.10 -4.53
CA ARG A 130 -11.96 25.98 -3.81
C ARG A 130 -11.63 27.48 -3.91
N ARG A 131 -10.35 27.82 -4.13
CA ARG A 131 -9.89 29.21 -4.29
C ARG A 131 -10.08 29.72 -5.72
N THR A 132 -9.82 28.87 -6.71
CA THR A 132 -9.80 29.26 -8.13
C THR A 132 -11.11 28.99 -8.86
N ALA A 133 -11.96 28.09 -8.35
CA ALA A 133 -13.22 27.74 -9.00
C ALA A 133 -14.25 28.90 -8.98
N PRO A 134 -15.18 28.91 -9.96
CA PRO A 134 -16.34 29.80 -9.97
C PRO A 134 -17.15 29.69 -8.67
N GLU A 135 -17.84 30.77 -8.29
CA GLU A 135 -18.60 30.83 -7.02
C GLU A 135 -19.56 29.65 -6.80
N SER A 136 -20.15 29.14 -7.87
CA SER A 136 -21.07 28.00 -7.85
C SER A 136 -20.42 26.65 -7.53
N MET A 137 -19.07 26.57 -7.49
CA MET A 137 -18.32 25.33 -7.29
C MET A 137 -17.22 25.45 -6.22
N ARG A 138 -17.15 26.57 -5.50
CA ARG A 138 -16.16 26.77 -4.41
C ARG A 138 -16.38 25.89 -3.19
N ASP A 139 -17.54 25.23 -3.09
CA ASP A 139 -17.89 24.28 -2.04
C ASP A 139 -17.53 22.82 -2.40
N ILE A 140 -16.84 22.60 -3.52
CA ILE A 140 -16.41 21.27 -3.95
C ILE A 140 -15.67 20.52 -2.84
N THR A 141 -16.04 19.27 -2.62
CA THR A 141 -15.44 18.38 -1.63
C THR A 141 -14.93 17.15 -2.36
N LEU A 142 -13.60 17.01 -2.44
CA LEU A 142 -12.91 15.86 -3.04
C LEU A 142 -12.78 14.69 -2.06
N ILE A 143 -12.73 15.00 -0.76
CA ILE A 143 -12.72 14.01 0.32
C ILE A 143 -13.46 14.56 1.54
N THR A 144 -14.32 13.73 2.15
CA THR A 144 -15.11 14.13 3.32
C THR A 144 -14.35 13.95 4.62
N LEU A 145 -14.84 14.55 5.71
CA LEU A 145 -14.27 14.37 7.05
C LEU A 145 -14.39 12.91 7.53
N GLU A 146 -15.47 12.23 7.16
CA GLU A 146 -15.71 10.82 7.47
C GLU A 146 -14.75 9.91 6.71
N GLU A 147 -14.48 10.20 5.44
CA GLU A 147 -13.48 9.47 4.65
C GLU A 147 -12.08 9.66 5.23
N MET A 148 -11.72 10.87 5.66
CA MET A 148 -10.46 11.13 6.36
C MET A 148 -10.39 10.44 7.72
N SER A 149 -11.49 10.38 8.46
CA SER A 149 -11.58 9.62 9.73
C SER A 149 -11.29 8.14 9.51
N GLU A 150 -11.80 7.55 8.42
CA GLU A 150 -11.52 6.16 8.07
C GLU A 150 -10.07 5.96 7.62
N ILE A 151 -9.49 6.90 6.88
CA ILE A 151 -8.04 6.87 6.56
C ILE A 151 -7.21 6.88 7.86
N ARG A 152 -7.53 7.79 8.80
CA ARG A 152 -6.87 7.86 10.11
C ARG A 152 -7.01 6.55 10.88
N ARG A 153 -8.21 5.95 10.89
CA ARG A 153 -8.44 4.63 11.52
C ARG A 153 -7.55 3.56 10.90
N ILE A 154 -7.52 3.45 9.57
CA ILE A 154 -6.70 2.45 8.87
C ILE A 154 -5.21 2.63 9.22
N TRP A 155 -4.70 3.86 9.23
CA TRP A 155 -3.29 4.11 9.57
C TRP A 155 -2.98 3.74 11.02
N LEU A 156 -3.80 4.19 11.98
CA LEU A 156 -3.58 3.93 13.40
C LEU A 156 -3.80 2.47 13.81
N GLU A 157 -4.87 1.83 13.32
CA GLU A 157 -5.33 0.54 13.84
C GLU A 157 -4.88 -0.65 12.98
N ASP A 158 -4.93 -0.49 11.64
CA ASP A 158 -4.62 -1.59 10.72
C ASP A 158 -3.15 -1.56 10.29
N LYS A 159 -2.54 -0.36 10.22
CA LYS A 159 -1.12 -0.18 9.89
C LYS A 159 -0.22 0.07 11.10
N HIS A 160 -0.81 0.30 12.28
CA HIS A 160 -0.10 0.55 13.55
C HIS A 160 0.80 1.80 13.53
N GLU A 161 0.42 2.81 12.75
CA GLU A 161 1.17 4.06 12.55
C GLU A 161 0.71 5.13 13.55
N PHE A 162 1.04 4.95 14.82
CA PHE A 162 0.57 5.85 15.89
C PHE A 162 1.32 7.20 15.96
N ASP A 163 2.09 7.57 14.93
CA ASP A 163 2.58 8.93 14.77
C ASP A 163 1.47 9.95 14.47
N ASP A 164 0.32 9.45 14.00
CA ASP A 164 -0.93 10.17 13.74
C ASP A 164 -0.72 11.40 12.84
N SER A 165 -0.22 11.14 11.63
CA SER A 165 0.16 12.20 10.68
C SER A 165 -1.02 12.92 10.02
N LEU A 166 -2.22 12.31 9.97
CA LEU A 166 -3.36 12.86 9.23
C LEU A 166 -3.82 14.24 9.74
N PRO A 167 -4.06 14.45 11.06
CA PRO A 167 -4.46 15.77 11.57
C PRO A 167 -3.45 16.87 11.26
N ARG A 168 -2.15 16.52 11.29
CA ARG A 168 -1.04 17.42 10.95
C ARG A 168 -1.06 17.80 9.47
N ILE A 169 -1.17 16.81 8.57
CA ILE A 169 -1.25 17.05 7.13
C ILE A 169 -2.45 17.95 6.80
N TYR A 170 -3.60 17.67 7.43
CA TYR A 170 -4.79 18.49 7.26
C TYR A 170 -4.53 19.94 7.66
N GLN A 171 -4.05 20.18 8.87
CA GLN A 171 -3.77 21.53 9.37
C GLN A 171 -2.72 22.28 8.55
N GLU A 172 -1.66 21.61 8.11
CA GLU A 172 -0.61 22.19 7.28
C GLU A 172 -1.15 22.68 5.92
N VAL A 173 -2.10 21.97 5.33
CA VAL A 173 -2.61 22.26 3.98
C VAL A 173 -3.82 23.20 4.00
N THR A 174 -4.77 22.96 4.92
CA THR A 174 -6.03 23.73 4.98
C THR A 174 -5.92 24.95 5.89
N GLY A 175 -5.02 24.92 6.88
CA GLY A 175 -4.95 25.90 7.96
C GLY A 175 -6.00 25.69 9.06
N GLU A 176 -6.83 24.66 8.96
CA GLU A 176 -7.90 24.33 9.91
C GLU A 176 -7.52 23.12 10.76
N GLU A 177 -8.02 23.06 12.00
CA GLU A 177 -7.80 21.89 12.84
C GLU A 177 -8.69 20.73 12.40
N PHE A 178 -8.12 19.54 12.25
CA PHE A 178 -8.88 18.34 11.90
C PHE A 178 -9.70 17.88 13.10
N GLN A 179 -11.03 17.92 12.97
CA GLN A 179 -11.95 17.38 13.96
C GLN A 179 -12.44 16.01 13.52
N ASP A 180 -11.98 14.96 14.20
CA ASP A 180 -12.39 13.60 13.88
C ASP A 180 -13.84 13.36 14.32
N PRO A 181 -14.75 13.00 13.40
CA PRO A 181 -16.15 12.72 13.75
C PRO A 181 -16.32 11.50 14.68
N ARG A 182 -15.29 10.64 14.78
CA ARG A 182 -15.32 9.43 15.60
C ARG A 182 -15.06 9.75 17.08
N PRO A 183 -15.99 9.40 17.99
CA PRO A 183 -15.82 9.66 19.41
C PRO A 183 -14.57 8.98 19.99
N GLY A 184 -13.74 9.74 20.68
CA GLY A 184 -12.56 9.23 21.36
C GLY A 184 -11.34 8.98 20.47
N ALA A 185 -11.38 9.40 19.20
CA ALA A 185 -10.26 9.24 18.28
C ALA A 185 -8.98 9.94 18.75
N ASP A 186 -9.10 11.05 19.48
CA ASP A 186 -7.95 11.81 19.98
C ASP A 186 -7.32 11.24 21.25
N TYR A 187 -7.91 10.19 21.83
CA TYR A 187 -7.34 9.50 23.00
C TYR A 187 -6.38 8.39 22.55
N SER A 188 -5.10 8.75 22.37
CA SER A 188 -4.04 7.76 22.22
C SER A 188 -3.07 7.75 23.39
N LEU A 189 -2.62 6.55 23.76
CA LEU A 189 -1.55 6.33 24.75
C LEU A 189 -0.17 6.29 24.08
N LEU A 190 -0.15 6.01 22.78
CA LEU A 190 1.04 6.01 21.94
C LEU A 190 0.80 7.09 20.90
N GLY A 191 1.63 8.12 20.91
CA GLY A 191 1.57 9.23 19.98
C GLY A 191 2.90 9.46 19.30
N ARG A 192 3.07 10.68 18.81
CA ARG A 192 4.26 11.11 18.08
C ARG A 192 5.54 10.99 18.91
N ASP A 193 5.50 11.34 20.18
CA ASP A 193 6.69 11.31 21.04
C ASP A 193 7.20 9.88 21.20
N GLU A 194 6.31 8.91 21.44
CA GLU A 194 6.67 7.49 21.48
C GLU A 194 7.14 6.98 20.13
N TRP A 195 6.56 7.45 19.03
CA TRP A 195 7.01 7.09 17.68
C TRP A 195 8.44 7.54 17.41
N ILE A 196 8.79 8.79 17.75
CA ILE A 196 10.14 9.34 17.59
C ILE A 196 11.14 8.52 18.41
N VAL A 197 10.81 8.19 19.66
CA VAL A 197 11.67 7.37 20.52
C VAL A 197 11.89 5.98 19.89
N LEU A 198 10.87 5.38 19.29
CA LEU A 198 11.03 4.10 18.60
C LEU A 198 11.87 4.20 17.34
N GLU A 199 11.72 5.27 16.55
CA GLU A 199 12.58 5.54 15.39
C GLU A 199 14.05 5.65 15.80
N GLU A 200 14.33 6.34 16.91
CA GLU A 200 15.67 6.47 17.48
C GLU A 200 16.24 5.11 17.92
N ILE A 201 15.46 4.30 18.64
CA ILE A 201 15.88 2.97 19.12
C ILE A 201 16.13 2.00 17.95
N CYS A 202 15.37 2.13 16.87
CA CYS A 202 15.48 1.25 15.71
C CYS A 202 16.59 1.67 14.73
N GLU A 203 17.29 2.78 14.99
CA GLU A 203 18.46 3.24 14.23
C GLU A 203 18.21 3.34 12.70
N GLY A 204 16.98 3.66 12.29
CA GLY A 204 16.59 3.78 10.89
C GLY A 204 16.28 2.45 10.18
N ASP A 205 16.29 1.32 10.88
CA ASP A 205 15.74 0.07 10.33
C ASP A 205 14.21 0.12 10.31
N ALA A 206 13.66 0.35 9.11
CA ALA A 206 12.22 0.47 8.88
C ALA A 206 11.44 -0.82 9.22
N MET A 207 12.03 -2.00 9.00
CA MET A 207 11.37 -3.27 9.29
C MET A 207 11.33 -3.52 10.80
N HIS A 208 12.41 -3.19 11.50
CA HIS A 208 12.47 -3.26 12.95
C HIS A 208 11.48 -2.27 13.61
N LEU A 209 11.43 -1.03 13.12
CA LEU A 209 10.45 -0.03 13.57
C LEU A 209 9.02 -0.53 13.38
N GLU A 210 8.70 -1.05 12.19
CA GLU A 210 7.39 -1.59 11.89
C GLU A 210 7.03 -2.76 12.82
N LEU A 211 7.96 -3.67 13.08
CA LEU A 211 7.75 -4.79 14.00
C LEU A 211 7.45 -4.29 15.42
N MET A 212 8.26 -3.37 15.94
CA MET A 212 8.08 -2.82 17.28
C MET A 212 6.76 -2.07 17.42
N ALA A 213 6.42 -1.23 16.44
CA ALA A 213 5.16 -0.50 16.40
C ALA A 213 3.95 -1.46 16.39
N LYS A 214 3.99 -2.50 15.53
CA LYS A 214 2.98 -3.56 15.47
C LYS A 214 2.81 -4.29 16.79
N LEU A 215 3.89 -4.68 17.44
CA LEU A 215 3.84 -5.42 18.71
C LEU A 215 3.23 -4.56 19.83
N LEU A 216 3.67 -3.31 19.96
CA LEU A 216 3.19 -2.38 20.98
C LEU A 216 1.71 -2.06 20.79
N ASP A 217 1.31 -1.70 19.57
CA ASP A 217 -0.09 -1.36 19.32
C ASP A 217 -1.00 -2.60 19.38
N THR A 218 -0.55 -3.77 18.91
CA THR A 218 -1.30 -5.03 19.12
C THR A 218 -1.54 -5.31 20.59
N GLU A 219 -0.52 -5.15 21.45
CA GLU A 219 -0.66 -5.33 22.89
C GLU A 219 -1.71 -4.36 23.47
N ARG A 220 -1.61 -3.08 23.09
CA ARG A 220 -2.53 -2.01 23.49
C ARG A 220 -3.97 -2.29 23.05
N GLN A 221 -4.19 -2.72 21.81
CA GLN A 221 -5.52 -3.04 21.30
C GLN A 221 -6.15 -4.19 22.08
N TYR A 222 -5.37 -5.22 22.44
CA TYR A 222 -5.86 -6.33 23.25
C TYR A 222 -6.10 -5.97 24.71
N ARG A 223 -5.37 -4.98 25.28
CA ARG A 223 -5.66 -4.46 26.64
C ARG A 223 -7.05 -3.85 26.76
N LYS A 224 -7.57 -3.24 25.68
CA LYS A 224 -8.92 -2.67 25.65
C LYS A 224 -10.03 -3.74 25.58
N LYS A 225 -9.69 -5.00 25.23
CA LYS A 225 -10.66 -6.09 25.10
C LYS A 225 -10.92 -6.75 26.46
N THR A 226 -12.18 -7.10 26.71
CA THR A 226 -12.59 -7.85 27.92
C THR A 226 -11.89 -9.21 28.04
N ARG A 227 -11.52 -9.83 26.92
CA ARG A 227 -10.78 -11.10 26.86
C ARG A 227 -9.66 -10.99 25.84
N ARG A 228 -8.45 -11.44 26.21
CA ARG A 228 -7.25 -11.41 25.35
C ARG A 228 -7.04 -12.69 24.53
N VAL A 229 -8.13 -13.36 24.15
CA VAL A 229 -8.07 -14.60 23.36
C VAL A 229 -7.55 -14.26 21.96
N GLY A 230 -6.59 -15.02 21.44
CA GLY A 230 -6.02 -14.81 20.12
C GLY A 230 -4.83 -13.84 20.07
N ILE A 231 -4.29 -13.41 21.22
CA ILE A 231 -3.20 -12.40 21.24
C ILE A 231 -1.89 -12.98 20.73
N TYR A 232 -1.53 -14.20 21.13
CA TYR A 232 -0.26 -14.80 20.75
C TYR A 232 -0.21 -15.05 19.25
N GLU A 233 -1.31 -15.50 18.66
CA GLU A 233 -1.45 -15.71 17.22
C GLU A 233 -1.33 -14.40 16.43
N THR A 234 -1.85 -13.28 16.97
CA THR A 234 -1.70 -11.97 16.32
C THR A 234 -0.29 -11.42 16.46
N LEU A 235 0.35 -11.58 17.62
CA LEU A 235 1.75 -11.21 17.82
C LEU A 235 2.68 -12.02 16.91
N GLU A 236 2.44 -13.33 16.76
CA GLU A 236 3.20 -14.18 15.84
C GLU A 236 3.10 -13.68 14.38
N LYS A 237 1.92 -13.21 13.95
CA LYS A 237 1.75 -12.60 12.63
C LYS A 237 2.57 -11.34 12.44
N CYS A 238 2.80 -10.54 13.49
CA CYS A 238 3.69 -9.38 13.41
C CYS A 238 5.10 -9.81 13.01
N PHE A 239 5.63 -10.88 13.63
CA PHE A 239 6.92 -11.45 13.27
C PHE A 239 6.93 -11.98 11.84
N ASN A 240 5.92 -12.76 11.45
CA ASN A 240 5.87 -13.32 10.09
C ASN A 240 5.95 -12.27 8.98
N THR A 241 5.39 -11.08 9.23
CA THR A 241 5.36 -10.00 8.25
C THR A 241 6.55 -9.06 8.33
N SER A 242 7.15 -8.86 9.51
CA SER A 242 8.05 -7.71 9.75
C SER A 242 9.41 -8.06 10.38
N SER A 243 9.68 -9.34 10.67
CA SER A 243 10.94 -9.75 11.34
C SER A 243 12.16 -9.88 10.42
N ARG A 244 11.96 -9.79 9.10
CA ARG A 244 13.01 -10.03 8.10
C ARG A 244 13.28 -8.76 7.31
N SER A 245 14.52 -8.59 6.88
CA SER A 245 14.86 -7.59 5.87
C SER A 245 14.08 -7.88 4.57
N PRO A 246 13.86 -6.87 3.70
CA PRO A 246 13.21 -7.09 2.41
C PRO A 246 13.90 -8.17 1.57
N GLU A 247 15.24 -8.17 1.57
CA GLU A 247 16.06 -9.13 0.84
C GLU A 247 15.84 -10.57 1.36
N ASP A 248 15.88 -10.76 2.68
CA ASP A 248 15.67 -12.07 3.31
C ASP A 248 14.24 -12.57 3.14
N ALA A 249 13.26 -11.67 3.22
CA ALA A 249 11.86 -11.99 3.00
C ALA A 249 11.61 -12.48 1.55
N ILE A 250 12.22 -11.80 0.57
CA ILE A 250 12.15 -12.19 -0.85
C ILE A 250 12.89 -13.51 -1.09
N LYS A 251 14.07 -13.69 -0.50
CA LYS A 251 14.85 -14.93 -0.58
C LYS A 251 14.06 -16.12 -0.02
N ASN A 252 13.41 -15.95 1.13
CA ASN A 252 12.55 -16.96 1.73
C ASN A 252 11.35 -17.28 0.81
N ALA A 253 10.73 -16.27 0.20
CA ALA A 253 9.64 -16.51 -0.76
C ALA A 253 10.10 -17.30 -2.00
N ARG A 254 11.31 -17.04 -2.50
CA ARG A 254 11.93 -17.82 -3.60
C ARG A 254 12.16 -19.27 -3.20
N LEU A 255 12.75 -19.49 -2.01
CA LEU A 255 12.98 -20.83 -1.47
C LEU A 255 11.66 -21.63 -1.34
N LYS A 256 10.62 -21.02 -0.76
CA LYS A 256 9.30 -21.66 -0.63
C LYS A 256 8.71 -22.05 -1.98
N ARG A 257 8.88 -21.20 -2.99
CA ARG A 257 8.41 -21.47 -4.34
C ARG A 257 9.17 -22.63 -4.98
N GLU A 258 10.51 -22.61 -4.92
CA GLU A 258 11.34 -23.70 -5.46
C GLU A 258 11.04 -25.05 -4.79
N LEU A 259 10.82 -25.05 -3.47
CA LEU A 259 10.36 -26.21 -2.73
C LEU A 259 9.00 -26.70 -3.22
N SER A 260 8.04 -25.79 -3.41
CA SER A 260 6.70 -26.14 -3.94
C SER A 260 6.78 -26.73 -5.36
N GLU A 261 7.64 -26.19 -6.22
CA GLU A 261 7.87 -26.72 -7.57
C GLU A 261 8.53 -28.10 -7.53
N ALA A 262 9.56 -28.29 -6.69
CA ALA A 262 10.23 -29.58 -6.51
C ALA A 262 9.27 -30.66 -6.00
N VAL A 263 8.40 -30.32 -5.03
CA VAL A 263 7.34 -31.20 -4.54
C VAL A 263 6.36 -31.55 -5.66
N SER A 264 5.92 -30.57 -6.46
CA SER A 264 5.02 -30.81 -7.59
C SER A 264 5.64 -31.68 -8.68
N GLN A 265 6.97 -31.63 -8.86
CA GLN A 265 7.72 -32.44 -9.82
C GLN A 265 8.12 -33.82 -9.26
N GLY A 266 7.89 -34.07 -7.96
CA GLY A 266 8.29 -35.30 -7.30
C GLY A 266 9.80 -35.44 -7.07
N ASP A 267 10.56 -34.34 -7.11
CA ASP A 267 12.01 -34.33 -6.92
C ASP A 267 12.37 -34.37 -5.42
N VAL A 268 12.34 -35.59 -4.87
CA VAL A 268 12.66 -35.86 -3.45
C VAL A 268 14.10 -35.48 -3.10
N ALA A 269 15.03 -35.54 -4.06
CA ALA A 269 16.44 -35.20 -3.82
C ALA A 269 16.61 -33.69 -3.61
N LYS A 270 16.00 -32.88 -4.48
CA LYS A 270 16.01 -31.41 -4.36
C LYS A 270 15.31 -30.94 -3.09
N VAL A 271 14.18 -31.55 -2.71
CA VAL A 271 13.49 -31.25 -1.44
C VAL A 271 14.36 -31.57 -0.22
N LYS A 272 15.06 -32.70 -0.21
CA LYS A 272 15.99 -33.05 0.89
C LYS A 272 17.17 -32.08 0.95
N GLN A 273 17.79 -31.76 -0.18
CA GLN A 273 18.93 -30.84 -0.24
C GLN A 273 18.56 -29.45 0.31
N MET A 274 17.40 -28.93 -0.07
CA MET A 274 16.93 -27.61 0.37
C MET A 274 16.52 -27.58 1.84
N THR A 275 15.93 -28.65 2.38
CA THR A 275 15.52 -28.68 3.80
C THR A 275 16.67 -29.00 4.76
N LEU A 276 17.67 -29.76 4.34
CA LEU A 276 18.88 -30.07 5.13
C LEU A 276 19.94 -28.96 5.08
N GLY A 277 20.00 -28.19 3.98
CA GLY A 277 20.93 -27.05 3.85
C GLY A 277 20.69 -25.94 4.88
N ASP A 278 19.43 -25.70 5.27
CA ASP A 278 19.09 -24.73 6.32
C ASP A 278 19.52 -25.22 7.72
N VAL A 279 19.57 -26.53 7.97
CA VAL A 279 20.04 -27.08 9.27
C VAL A 279 21.56 -26.95 9.39
N ALA A 280 22.31 -27.10 8.30
CA ALA A 280 23.76 -26.90 8.29
C ALA A 280 24.15 -25.43 8.53
N ALA A 281 23.41 -24.47 7.98
CA ALA A 281 23.67 -23.03 8.17
C ALA A 281 23.36 -22.55 9.61
N ILE A 282 22.47 -23.22 10.34
CA ILE A 282 22.21 -22.94 11.76
C ILE A 282 23.32 -23.52 12.65
N ASN A 283 23.93 -24.64 12.23
CA ASN A 283 25.00 -25.30 12.98
C ASN A 283 26.37 -24.62 12.82
N GLU A 284 26.62 -23.84 11.75
CA GLU A 284 27.88 -23.10 11.59
C GLU A 284 28.09 -21.98 12.63
N VAL A 285 27.05 -21.59 13.38
CA VAL A 285 27.16 -20.60 14.48
C VAL A 285 27.56 -21.26 15.81
N ASP A 286 27.56 -22.59 15.91
CA ASP A 286 27.82 -23.32 17.16
C ASP A 286 28.78 -24.51 16.99
N GLU A 287 29.76 -24.40 16.09
CA GLU A 287 30.83 -25.40 15.96
C GLU A 287 31.91 -25.21 17.02
N GLY A 288 31.55 -25.63 18.23
CA GLY A 288 32.43 -25.75 19.38
C GLY A 288 32.24 -27.04 20.15
N LYS A 289 31.95 -28.18 19.49
CA LYS A 289 32.29 -29.57 19.90
C LYS A 289 31.59 -30.62 19.02
N THR A 290 32.38 -31.38 18.28
CA THR A 290 32.02 -32.66 17.66
C THR A 290 31.83 -33.76 18.70
N GLU A 291 30.69 -34.46 18.69
CA GLU A 291 30.57 -35.84 19.19
C GLU A 291 29.58 -36.65 18.32
N SER A 292 30.15 -37.66 17.65
CA SER A 292 29.62 -38.90 17.05
C SER A 292 28.14 -39.02 16.63
N ASP A 293 27.98 -39.33 15.33
CA ASP A 293 26.78 -39.91 14.69
C ASP A 293 26.30 -41.20 15.38
N GLU A 294 25.15 -41.14 16.04
CA GLU A 294 24.28 -42.30 16.25
C GLU A 294 22.88 -41.98 15.66
N GLU A 295 22.45 -42.77 14.67
CA GLU A 295 21.13 -42.66 14.05
C GLU A 295 20.02 -42.93 15.08
N VAL A 296 19.41 -41.87 15.59
CA VAL A 296 18.25 -41.96 16.49
C VAL A 296 17.01 -42.34 15.67
N THR A 297 16.64 -43.61 15.68
CA THR A 297 15.38 -44.09 15.10
C THR A 297 14.22 -43.99 16.10
N TRP A 298 12.99 -43.79 15.61
CA TRP A 298 11.75 -43.68 16.42
C TRP A 298 11.55 -44.83 17.43
N ALA A 299 12.18 -45.99 17.20
CA ALA A 299 12.13 -47.13 18.11
C ALA A 299 12.91 -46.89 19.43
N SER A 300 13.97 -46.08 19.42
CA SER A 300 14.81 -45.82 20.61
C SER A 300 14.17 -44.84 21.60
N MET A 301 13.26 -43.98 21.13
CA MET A 301 12.54 -43.02 21.99
C MET A 301 11.41 -43.66 22.79
N LYS A 302 10.80 -44.75 22.29
CA LYS A 302 9.54 -45.27 22.85
C LYS A 302 9.71 -46.31 23.96
N PHE A 303 10.87 -46.95 24.06
CA PHE A 303 11.16 -47.95 25.07
C PHE A 303 12.48 -47.63 25.78
N LYS A 304 12.43 -46.72 26.76
CA LYS A 304 13.48 -46.69 27.78
C LYS A 304 13.36 -47.99 28.57
N LYS A 305 14.31 -48.91 28.40
CA LYS A 305 14.50 -50.03 29.32
C LYS A 305 14.87 -49.44 30.67
N GLU A 306 13.94 -49.48 31.62
CA GLU A 306 14.28 -49.41 33.04
C GLU A 306 15.08 -50.69 33.36
N ASN A 307 16.39 -50.55 33.49
CA ASN A 307 17.20 -51.55 34.18
C ASN A 307 17.01 -51.33 35.68
N SER A 308 16.20 -52.18 36.32
CA SER A 308 16.27 -52.43 37.77
C SER A 308 17.21 -53.60 38.00
N GLU A 309 18.09 -53.46 38.99
CA GLU A 309 19.04 -54.46 39.52
C GLU A 309 18.45 -55.87 39.74
#